data_AF-A0A9Q3H1A6-F1
#
_entry.id   AF-A0A9Q3H1A6-F1
#
_cell.length_a   1.000
_cell.length_b   1.000
_cell.length_c   1.000
_cell.angle_alpha   90.00
_cell.angle_beta   90.00
_cell.angle_gamma   90.00
#
_symmetry.space_group_name_H-M   'P 1'
#
loop_
_entity.id
_entity.type
_entity.pdbx_description
1 polymer ?
#
loop_
_entity_poly.entity_id
_entity_poly.type
_entity_poly.pdbx_seq_one_letter_code
_entity_poly.pdbx_strand_id
1 'polypeptide(L)'
;MIYSILIDSGVNNSFIAKQFVQKYSVTISELPEKIPLIILDSSESPSLCVTHHTKYMVDLPSFPSFEWDLLVIDTPKGEDLILGFDFLNHFNPSIDWKQGLITFNDDQKDYYYPFNSFSNEFSSAKSCAALVGDSM
;
A
#
# COMPACT_ATOMS: atom_id res chain seq x y z
N MET A 1 0.87 -6.85 18.89
CA MET A 1 -0.29 -6.07 18.42
C MET A 1 -1.11 -6.99 17.52
N ILE A 2 -2.44 -6.91 17.50
CA ILE A 2 -3.27 -7.72 16.59
C ILE A 2 -3.91 -6.76 15.59
N TYR A 3 -3.72 -7.03 14.31
CA TYR A 3 -4.27 -6.26 13.21
C TYR A 3 -4.58 -7.15 12.02
N SER A 4 -5.48 -6.66 11.18
CA SER A 4 -5.97 -7.35 10.00
C SER A 4 -5.17 -6.95 8.77
N ILE A 5 -4.85 -7.92 7.92
CA ILE A 5 -4.10 -7.70 6.68
C ILE A 5 -4.89 -8.32 5.54
N LEU A 6 -5.16 -7.53 4.50
CA LEU A 6 -5.63 -8.02 3.22
C LEU A 6 -4.46 -8.23 2.27
N ILE A 7 -4.41 -9.39 1.62
CA ILE A 7 -3.51 -9.63 0.49
C ILE A 7 -4.30 -9.36 -0.79
N ASP A 8 -3.90 -8.37 -1.58
CA ASP A 8 -4.65 -7.95 -2.77
C ASP A 8 -3.72 -7.74 -3.97
N SER A 9 -3.68 -8.71 -4.87
CA SER A 9 -2.92 -8.59 -6.12
C SER A 9 -3.55 -7.63 -7.14
N GLY A 10 -4.76 -7.12 -6.87
CA GLY A 10 -5.49 -6.19 -7.72
C GLY A 10 -5.14 -4.72 -7.50
N VAL A 11 -4.29 -4.41 -6.50
CA VAL A 11 -3.80 -3.06 -6.23
C VAL A 11 -2.30 -2.97 -6.44
N ASN A 12 -1.80 -1.87 -6.98
CA ASN A 12 -0.38 -1.73 -7.31
C ASN A 12 0.50 -1.55 -6.07
N ASN A 13 0.03 -0.77 -5.10
CA ASN A 13 0.78 -0.39 -3.91
C ASN A 13 0.19 -1.02 -2.65
N SER A 14 1.02 -1.10 -1.62
CA SER A 14 0.58 -1.47 -0.27
C SER A 14 0.10 -0.25 0.51
N PHE A 15 -0.90 -0.45 1.36
CA PHE A 15 -1.60 0.61 2.07
C PHE A 15 -1.72 0.32 3.57
N ILE A 16 -1.81 1.39 4.35
CA ILE A 16 -2.14 1.36 5.77
C ILE A 16 -3.32 2.26 6.07
N ALA A 17 -4.23 1.79 6.91
CA ALA A 17 -5.41 2.53 7.28
C ALA A 17 -5.05 3.74 8.15
N LYS A 18 -5.61 4.91 7.82
CA LYS A 18 -5.47 6.13 8.63
C LYS A 18 -5.93 5.93 10.08
N GLN A 19 -7.00 5.16 10.28
CA GLN A 19 -7.47 4.79 11.61
C GLN A 19 -6.45 3.97 12.41
N PHE A 20 -5.70 3.09 11.74
CA PHE A 20 -4.65 2.28 12.36
C PHE A 20 -3.48 3.16 12.79
N VAL A 21 -3.04 4.05 11.89
CA VAL A 21 -2.01 5.06 12.17
C VAL A 21 -2.37 5.89 13.40
N GLN A 22 -3.60 6.39 13.48
CA GLN A 22 -4.09 7.18 14.60
C GLN A 22 -4.17 6.37 15.90
N LYS A 23 -4.71 5.15 15.83
CA LYS A 23 -4.91 4.27 17.00
C LYS A 23 -3.59 3.90 17.67
N TYR A 24 -2.54 3.71 16.89
CA TYR A 24 -1.24 3.24 17.37
C TYR A 24 -0.13 4.30 17.30
N SER A 25 -0.48 5.56 17.00
CA SER A 25 0.45 6.68 16.89
C SER A 25 1.64 6.38 15.98
N VAL A 26 1.37 5.75 14.84
CA VAL A 26 2.41 5.45 13.83
C VAL A 26 2.91 6.77 13.23
N THR A 27 4.22 6.94 13.16
CA THR A 27 4.83 8.10 12.52
C THR A 27 4.59 8.05 11.02
N ILE A 28 4.10 9.14 10.45
CA ILE A 28 3.89 9.30 9.00
C ILE A 28 4.73 10.46 8.48
N SER A 29 5.05 10.40 7.19
CA SER A 29 5.78 11.46 6.47
C SER A 29 4.97 11.86 5.23
N GLU A 30 5.01 13.14 4.89
CA GLU A 30 4.43 13.65 3.64
C GLU A 30 5.18 13.06 2.43
N LEU A 31 4.41 12.76 1.38
CA LEU A 31 4.97 12.38 0.08
C LEU A 31 5.50 13.63 -0.64
N PRO A 32 6.63 13.52 -1.37
CA PRO A 32 7.13 14.63 -2.18
C PRO A 32 6.16 15.04 -3.30
N GLU A 33 5.39 14.09 -3.82
CA GLU A 33 4.34 14.30 -4.81
C GLU A 33 3.07 13.53 -4.41
N LYS A 34 1.90 14.15 -4.62
CA LYS A 34 0.61 13.50 -4.33
C LYS A 34 0.34 12.40 -5.35
N ILE A 35 -0.07 11.22 -4.89
CA ILE A 35 -0.35 10.07 -5.74
C ILE A 35 -1.86 9.97 -5.96
N PRO A 36 -2.36 10.00 -7.21
CA PRO A 36 -3.78 9.78 -7.49
C PRO A 36 -4.15 8.32 -7.21
N LEU A 37 -5.18 8.11 -6.40
CA LEU A 37 -5.77 6.79 -6.17
C LEU A 37 -7.00 6.63 -7.08
N ILE A 38 -6.97 5.62 -7.93
CA ILE A 38 -8.06 5.28 -8.85
C ILE A 38 -8.64 3.94 -8.39
N ILE A 39 -9.88 3.97 -7.89
CA ILE A 39 -10.60 2.76 -7.47
C ILE A 39 -11.48 2.33 -8.66
N LEU A 40 -11.34 1.08 -9.09
CA LEU A 40 -11.98 0.54 -10.30
C LEU A 40 -13.52 0.46 -10.25
N ASP A 41 -14.18 1.04 -9.25
CA ASP A 41 -15.64 1.03 -9.10
C ASP A 41 -16.36 2.28 -9.59
N SER A 42 -15.67 3.39 -9.88
CA SER A 42 -16.35 4.65 -10.20
C SER A 42 -15.49 5.66 -10.98
N SER A 43 -15.87 5.88 -12.24
CA SER A 43 -15.45 6.99 -13.13
C SER A 43 -13.99 7.07 -13.61
N GLU A 44 -13.77 7.77 -14.75
CA GLU A 44 -12.45 8.09 -15.34
C GLU A 44 -11.67 9.20 -14.57
N SER A 45 -12.03 9.45 -13.30
CA SER A 45 -11.37 10.44 -12.45
C SER A 45 -10.80 9.76 -11.21
N PRO A 46 -9.63 10.19 -10.71
CA PRO A 46 -9.11 9.71 -9.43
C PRO A 46 -10.19 9.89 -8.36
N SER A 47 -10.40 8.91 -7.49
CA SER A 47 -11.37 9.02 -6.42
C SER A 47 -10.80 9.82 -5.24
N LEU A 48 -9.48 9.71 -5.03
CA LEU A 48 -8.75 10.29 -3.89
C LEU A 48 -7.31 10.65 -4.30
N CYS A 49 -6.65 11.47 -3.48
CA CYS A 49 -5.22 11.73 -3.58
C CYS A 49 -4.51 11.37 -2.30
N VAL A 50 -3.54 10.47 -2.40
CA VAL A 50 -2.68 10.05 -1.30
C VAL A 50 -1.58 11.09 -1.11
N THR A 51 -1.38 11.50 0.13
CA THR A 51 -0.44 12.58 0.49
C THR A 51 0.61 12.16 1.50
N HIS A 52 0.44 11.00 2.14
CA HIS A 52 1.30 10.53 3.21
C HIS A 52 1.65 9.05 3.02
N HIS A 53 2.80 8.69 3.55
CA HIS A 53 3.29 7.33 3.66
C HIS A 53 3.91 7.08 5.04
N THR A 54 4.18 5.84 5.35
CA THR A 54 4.95 5.43 6.52
C THR A 54 5.77 4.20 6.19
N LYS A 55 6.94 4.11 6.83
CA LYS A 55 7.67 2.86 6.92
C LYS A 55 7.25 2.16 8.20
N TYR A 56 6.59 1.01 8.06
CA TYR A 56 6.03 0.28 9.17
C TYR A 56 6.68 -1.10 9.28
N MET A 57 7.00 -1.52 10.51
CA MET A 57 7.46 -2.87 10.79
C MET A 57 6.26 -3.82 10.79
N VAL A 58 6.12 -4.61 9.73
CA VAL A 58 5.07 -5.61 9.60
C VAL A 58 5.53 -6.91 10.26
N ASP A 59 4.63 -7.48 11.05
CA ASP A 59 4.81 -8.72 11.78
C ASP A 59 3.79 -9.73 11.25
N LEU A 60 4.25 -10.72 10.49
CA LEU A 60 3.44 -11.83 10.01
C LEU A 60 3.71 -13.09 10.83
N PRO A 61 2.68 -13.91 11.16
CA PRO A 61 2.90 -15.18 11.84
C PRO A 61 3.85 -16.08 11.03
N SER A 62 4.86 -16.62 11.70
CA SER A 62 5.85 -17.54 11.10
C SER A 62 6.66 -16.94 9.93
N PHE A 63 6.80 -15.62 9.86
CA PHE A 63 7.69 -14.93 8.93
C PHE A 63 8.48 -13.85 9.69
N PRO A 64 9.77 -13.62 9.37
CA PRO A 64 10.53 -12.54 10.00
C PRO A 64 9.85 -11.18 9.81
N SER A 65 9.89 -10.35 10.85
CA SER A 65 9.42 -8.97 10.76
C SER A 65 10.22 -8.22 9.68
N PHE A 66 9.54 -7.37 8.93
CA PHE A 66 10.16 -6.58 7.86
C PHE A 66 9.61 -5.16 7.87
N GLU A 67 10.45 -4.21 7.46
CA GLU A 67 10.00 -2.84 7.22
C GLU A 67 9.39 -2.74 5.82
N TRP A 68 8.21 -2.14 5.72
CA TRP A 68 7.53 -1.94 4.44
C TRP A 68 7.03 -0.51 4.30
N ASP A 69 7.11 0.03 3.09
CA ASP A 69 6.60 1.37 2.77
C ASP A 69 5.11 1.28 2.43
N LEU A 70 4.27 2.00 3.17
CA LEU A 70 2.82 1.91 3.11
C LEU A 70 2.21 3.29 2.87
N LEU A 71 1.36 3.37 1.86
CA LEU A 71 0.56 4.55 1.56
C LEU A 71 -0.60 4.69 2.56
N VAL A 72 -0.79 5.88 3.12
CA VAL A 72 -1.83 6.12 4.14
C VAL A 72 -3.15 6.49 3.45
N ILE A 73 -4.18 5.67 3.62
CA ILE A 73 -5.52 5.88 3.04
C ILE A 73 -6.64 5.66 4.07
N ASP A 74 -7.83 6.16 3.73
CA ASP A 74 -9.06 5.72 4.39
C ASP A 74 -9.50 4.39 3.75
N THR A 75 -9.27 3.26 4.44
CA THR A 75 -9.56 1.91 3.93
C THR A 75 -11.07 1.64 3.92
N PRO A 76 -11.66 1.25 2.77
CA PRO A 76 -13.12 1.15 2.63
C PRO A 76 -13.76 -0.03 3.39
N LYS A 77 -13.00 -1.10 3.65
CA LYS A 77 -13.53 -2.34 4.24
C LYS A 77 -12.99 -2.63 5.66
N GLY A 78 -12.25 -1.67 6.23
CA GLY A 78 -11.83 -1.70 7.63
C GLY A 78 -10.58 -2.52 7.95
N GLU A 79 -9.89 -3.04 6.93
CA GLU A 79 -8.61 -3.71 7.10
C GLU A 79 -7.54 -2.71 7.53
N ASP A 80 -6.67 -3.13 8.45
CA ASP A 80 -5.64 -2.23 8.99
C ASP A 80 -4.52 -2.00 7.96
N LEU A 81 -4.12 -3.06 7.25
CA LEU A 81 -3.13 -3.03 6.18
C LEU A 81 -3.66 -3.76 4.94
N ILE A 82 -3.24 -3.30 3.77
CA ILE A 82 -3.42 -3.98 2.49
C ILE A 82 -2.03 -4.18 1.89
N LEU A 83 -1.62 -5.43 1.65
CA LEU A 83 -0.38 -5.74 0.96
C LEU A 83 -0.70 -5.98 -0.51
N GLY A 84 -0.20 -5.06 -1.34
CA GLY A 84 -0.48 -4.97 -2.76
C GLY A 84 0.47 -5.78 -3.63
N PHE A 85 0.39 -5.53 -4.93
CA PHE A 85 1.26 -6.14 -5.93
C PHE A 85 2.74 -5.81 -5.71
N ASP A 86 3.08 -4.60 -5.23
CA ASP A 86 4.44 -4.24 -4.84
C ASP A 86 5.06 -5.23 -3.83
N PHE A 87 4.31 -5.57 -2.77
CA PHE A 87 4.70 -6.56 -1.77
C PHE A 87 4.79 -7.96 -2.38
N LEU A 88 3.77 -8.37 -3.13
CA LEU A 88 3.71 -9.70 -3.73
C LEU A 88 4.80 -9.91 -4.77
N ASN A 89 5.13 -8.90 -5.57
CA ASN A 89 6.19 -8.95 -6.55
C ASN A 89 7.57 -8.92 -5.90
N HIS A 90 7.72 -8.24 -4.75
CA HIS A 90 8.96 -8.24 -3.99
C HIS A 90 9.27 -9.62 -3.41
N PHE A 91 8.36 -10.12 -2.59
CA PHE A 91 8.59 -11.35 -1.85
C PHE A 91 8.28 -12.62 -2.66
N ASN A 92 7.54 -12.48 -3.76
CA ASN A 92 7.05 -13.55 -4.62
C ASN A 92 6.62 -14.81 -3.82
N PRO A 93 5.72 -14.65 -2.84
CA PRO A 93 5.37 -15.75 -1.95
C PRO A 93 4.55 -16.80 -2.69
N SER A 94 4.69 -18.05 -2.27
CA SER A 94 3.75 -19.11 -2.66
C SER A 94 2.50 -19.00 -1.80
N ILE A 95 1.33 -18.89 -2.43
CA ILE A 95 0.04 -18.84 -1.73
C ILE A 95 -0.74 -20.11 -2.02
N ASP A 96 -0.99 -20.90 -0.97
CA ASP A 96 -1.95 -22.00 -1.02
C ASP A 96 -3.32 -21.45 -0.62
N TRP A 97 -4.12 -21.10 -1.63
CA TRP A 97 -5.48 -20.58 -1.46
C TRP A 97 -6.44 -21.57 -0.80
N LYS A 98 -6.21 -22.89 -0.95
CA LYS A 98 -7.10 -23.90 -0.35
C LYS A 98 -6.85 -24.03 1.14
N GLN A 99 -5.59 -23.92 1.56
CA GLN A 99 -5.20 -24.01 2.96
C GLN A 99 -5.15 -22.66 3.67
N GLY A 100 -5.16 -21.56 2.92
CA GLY A 100 -4.99 -20.21 3.46
C GLY A 100 -3.56 -19.98 3.97
N LEU A 101 -2.56 -20.57 3.31
CA LEU A 101 -1.16 -20.48 3.71
C LEU A 101 -0.36 -19.59 2.76
N ILE A 102 0.51 -18.76 3.33
CA ILE A 102 1.52 -18.00 2.61
C ILE A 102 2.89 -18.52 3.01
N THR A 103 3.75 -18.82 2.02
CA THR A 103 5.10 -19.32 2.24
C THR A 103 6.08 -18.43 1.49
N PHE A 104 7.10 -17.98 2.20
CA PHE A 104 8.16 -17.13 1.67
C PHE A 104 9.40 -17.96 1.38
N ASN A 105 10.09 -17.67 0.28
CA ASN A 105 11.32 -18.37 -0.07
C ASN A 105 12.50 -17.69 0.64
N ASP A 106 13.23 -18.44 1.47
CA ASP A 106 14.39 -17.98 2.26
C ASP A 106 15.57 -17.45 1.42
N ASP A 107 15.56 -17.69 0.10
CA ASP A 107 16.66 -17.37 -0.82
C ASP A 107 16.71 -15.89 -1.26
N GLN A 108 15.75 -15.06 -0.84
CA GLN A 108 15.66 -13.67 -1.29
C GLN A 108 16.52 -12.71 -0.45
N LYS A 109 17.85 -12.83 -0.59
CA LYS A 109 18.80 -11.95 0.12
C LYS A 109 19.13 -10.62 -0.57
N ASP A 110 18.80 -10.43 -1.85
CA ASP A 110 19.30 -9.25 -2.59
C ASP A 110 18.33 -8.71 -3.65
N TYR A 111 17.13 -8.26 -3.27
CA TYR A 111 16.31 -7.42 -4.16
C TYR A 111 16.44 -5.95 -3.78
N TYR A 112 17.32 -5.24 -4.50
CA TYR A 112 17.34 -3.79 -4.58
C TYR A 112 16.01 -3.32 -5.18
N TYR A 113 15.07 -2.88 -4.34
CA TYR A 113 13.93 -2.09 -4.78
C TYR A 113 14.34 -0.62 -4.76
N PRO A 114 14.65 0.00 -5.92
CA PRO A 114 14.79 1.44 -5.95
C PRO A 114 13.46 2.06 -5.54
N PHE A 115 13.53 3.03 -4.64
CA PHE A 115 12.43 3.87 -4.12
C PHE A 115 11.64 4.66 -5.22
N ASN A 116 11.88 4.36 -6.49
CA ASN A 116 11.18 4.93 -7.65
C ASN A 116 9.87 4.21 -8.01
N SER A 117 9.31 3.39 -7.11
CA SER A 117 8.11 2.57 -7.40
C SER A 117 6.80 3.36 -7.45
N PHE A 118 6.77 4.62 -7.00
CA PHE A 118 5.57 5.46 -7.10
C PHE A 118 5.46 6.25 -8.42
N SER A 119 6.56 6.42 -9.17
CA SER A 119 6.64 7.45 -10.22
C SER A 119 6.65 6.96 -11.67
N ASN A 120 6.78 5.65 -11.92
CA ASN A 120 7.13 5.19 -13.29
C ASN A 120 6.00 4.61 -14.15
N GLU A 121 4.75 4.49 -13.69
CA GLU A 121 3.69 3.87 -14.52
C GLU A 121 2.44 4.70 -14.81
N PHE A 122 2.37 5.98 -14.45
CA PHE A 122 1.26 6.84 -14.89
C PHE A 122 1.76 8.14 -15.56
N SER A 123 2.24 7.99 -16.80
CA SER A 123 2.43 9.11 -17.74
C SER A 123 1.11 9.70 -18.26
N SER A 124 -0.06 9.20 -17.88
CA SER A 124 -1.32 9.79 -18.30
C SER A 124 -2.48 9.46 -17.36
N ALA A 125 -2.63 10.21 -16.28
CA ALA A 125 -3.92 10.31 -15.60
C ALA A 125 -3.97 11.65 -14.85
N LYS A 126 -5.11 12.32 -14.93
CA LYS A 126 -5.37 13.68 -14.43
C LYS A 126 -4.74 13.92 -13.06
N SER A 127 -3.96 15.01 -12.96
CA SER A 127 -3.34 15.50 -11.73
C SER A 127 -4.36 15.58 -10.58
N CYS A 128 -3.91 15.32 -9.35
CA CYS A 128 -4.63 15.60 -8.12
C CYS A 128 -5.25 17.01 -8.04
N ALA A 129 -4.80 17.95 -8.87
CA ALA A 129 -5.39 19.27 -9.04
C ALA A 129 -6.87 19.22 -9.50
N ALA A 130 -7.30 18.20 -10.25
CA ALA A 130 -8.68 18.10 -10.73
C ALA A 130 -9.70 17.75 -9.62
N LEU A 131 -9.23 17.31 -8.45
CA LEU A 131 -10.08 16.97 -7.30
C LEU A 131 -10.21 18.10 -6.27
N VAL A 132 -9.27 19.04 -6.28
CA VAL A 132 -9.35 20.24 -5.45
C VAL A 132 -10.04 21.29 -6.31
N GLY A 133 -11.36 21.34 -6.27
CA GLY A 133 -12.08 22.45 -6.88
C GLY A 133 -11.49 23.78 -6.40
N ASP A 134 -11.16 24.65 -7.35
CA ASP A 134 -10.79 26.04 -7.09
C ASP A 134 -11.83 26.64 -6.14
N SER A 135 -11.45 26.77 -4.88
CA SER A 135 -12.19 27.60 -3.92
C SER A 135 -11.67 29.02 -4.11
N MET A 136 -12.37 29.78 -4.95
CA MET A 136 -12.32 31.25 -4.93
C MET A 136 -12.84 31.80 -3.60
#